data_AF-A0A7S1ZVZ5-F1
#
_entry.id   AF-A0A7S1ZVZ5-F1
#
_cell.length_a   1.000
_cell.length_b   1.000
_cell.length_c   1.000
_cell.angle_alpha   90.00
_cell.angle_beta   90.00
_cell.angle_gamma   90.00
#
_symmetry.space_group_name_H-M   'P 1'
#
loop_
_entity.id
_entity.type
_entity.pdbx_description
1 polymer ?
#
loop_
_entity_poly.entity_id
_entity_poly.type
_entity_poly.pdbx_seq_one_letter_code
_entity_poly.pdbx_strand_id
1 'polypeptide(L)'
;GFFKSKIKTEVPLIVQAAPLDPEPVPYLREPLTKEVKFCCCFNRGSMSLATGVSDTRIGRGQEIPLQVAIQNDSSVKVGRVLARVMEKSVWCARGRTNQSVRTVASADIT
;
A
#
# COMPACT_ATOMS: atom_id res chain seq x y z
N GLY A 1 8.67 -10.43 -72.13
CA GLY A 1 7.54 -10.58 -71.20
C GLY A 1 8.03 -10.31 -69.80
N PHE A 2 7.51 -9.28 -69.14
CA PHE A 2 7.90 -8.89 -67.78
C PHE A 2 6.91 -9.49 -66.78
N PHE A 3 7.28 -10.58 -66.12
CA PHE A 3 6.49 -11.15 -65.02
C PHE A 3 6.85 -10.43 -63.72
N LYS A 4 5.99 -9.49 -63.28
CA LYS A 4 6.01 -8.99 -61.90
C LYS A 4 5.25 -9.98 -61.02
N SER A 5 5.94 -10.87 -60.33
CA SER A 5 5.34 -11.63 -59.23
C SER A 5 5.27 -10.74 -58.00
N LYS A 6 4.06 -10.52 -57.47
CA LYS A 6 3.88 -9.90 -56.15
C LYS A 6 4.23 -10.94 -55.09
N ILE A 7 5.42 -10.85 -54.53
CA ILE A 7 5.80 -11.62 -53.33
C ILE A 7 5.06 -10.98 -52.15
N LYS A 8 4.09 -11.70 -51.59
CA LYS A 8 3.47 -11.36 -50.30
C LYS A 8 4.17 -12.20 -49.24
N THR A 9 4.88 -11.54 -48.33
CA THR A 9 5.48 -12.19 -47.16
C THR A 9 4.67 -11.77 -45.94
N GLU A 10 4.03 -12.74 -45.30
CA GLU A 10 3.34 -12.53 -44.03
C GLU A 10 4.39 -12.56 -42.92
N VAL A 11 4.62 -11.41 -42.29
CA VAL A 11 5.52 -11.26 -41.15
C VAL A 11 4.68 -11.26 -39.88
N PRO A 12 4.92 -12.15 -38.91
CA PRO A 12 4.17 -12.15 -37.65
C PRO A 12 4.50 -10.88 -36.86
N LEU A 13 3.52 -9.99 -36.75
CA LEU A 13 3.56 -8.85 -35.85
C LEU A 13 3.19 -9.34 -34.45
N ILE A 14 4.18 -9.45 -33.57
CA ILE A 14 3.93 -9.74 -32.16
C ILE A 14 3.37 -8.46 -31.52
N VAL A 15 2.04 -8.39 -31.47
CA VAL A 15 1.34 -7.32 -30.76
C VAL A 15 1.33 -7.69 -29.28
N GLN A 16 2.18 -7.05 -28.49
CA GLN A 16 2.06 -7.07 -27.04
C GLN A 16 0.94 -6.09 -26.70
N ALA A 17 -0.30 -6.59 -26.63
CA ALA A 17 -1.44 -5.78 -26.23
C ALA A 17 -1.10 -5.05 -24.93
N ALA A 18 -1.39 -3.74 -24.86
CA ALA A 18 -1.21 -2.99 -23.63
C ALA A 18 -1.98 -3.71 -22.52
N PRO A 19 -1.36 -4.02 -21.37
CA PRO A 19 -2.08 -4.65 -20.27
C PRO A 19 -3.25 -3.74 -19.90
N LEU A 20 -4.42 -4.35 -19.66
CA LEU A 20 -5.57 -3.61 -19.16
C LEU A 20 -5.17 -2.88 -17.87
N ASP A 21 -5.68 -1.66 -17.69
CA ASP A 21 -5.44 -0.92 -16.46
C ASP A 21 -5.91 -1.77 -15.28
N PRO A 22 -5.07 -1.93 -14.25
CA PRO A 22 -5.41 -2.78 -13.13
C PRO A 22 -6.60 -2.18 -12.37
N GLU A 23 -7.64 -2.98 -12.15
CA GLU A 23 -8.78 -2.57 -11.31
C GLU A 23 -8.31 -2.20 -9.89
N PRO A 24 -8.93 -1.19 -9.25
CA PRO A 24 -8.54 -0.78 -7.90
C PRO A 24 -8.83 -1.89 -6.89
N VAL A 25 -7.92 -2.10 -5.95
CA VAL A 25 -8.07 -3.12 -4.90
C VAL A 25 -8.25 -2.43 -3.55
N PRO A 26 -9.49 -2.27 -3.07
CA PRO A 26 -9.75 -1.63 -1.80
C PRO A 26 -9.25 -2.52 -0.65
N TYR A 27 -8.83 -1.86 0.43
CA TYR A 27 -8.44 -2.55 1.65
C TYR A 27 -9.01 -1.81 2.85
N LEU A 28 -9.77 -2.52 3.67
CA LEU A 28 -10.30 -2.03 4.94
C LEU A 28 -9.71 -2.88 6.06
N ARG A 29 -9.14 -2.21 7.05
CA ARG A 29 -8.66 -2.85 8.27
C ARG A 29 -9.67 -2.61 9.39
N GLU A 30 -10.06 -3.70 10.04
CA GLU A 30 -10.93 -3.64 11.21
C GLU A 30 -10.34 -2.77 12.32
N PRO A 31 -11.18 -2.11 13.14
CA PRO A 31 -10.72 -1.29 14.23
C PRO A 31 -9.83 -2.08 15.20
N LEU A 32 -8.62 -1.57 15.44
CA LEU A 32 -7.72 -2.09 16.46
C LEU A 32 -7.86 -1.26 17.74
N THR A 33 -8.39 -1.88 18.79
CA THR A 33 -8.48 -1.25 20.11
C THR A 33 -7.23 -1.53 20.96
N LYS A 34 -6.70 -0.50 21.62
CA LYS A 34 -5.58 -0.58 22.56
C LYS A 34 -5.88 0.21 23.84
N GLU A 35 -5.43 -0.34 24.97
CA GLU A 35 -5.46 0.36 26.26
C GLU A 35 -4.44 1.50 26.29
N VAL A 36 -4.87 2.66 26.78
CA VAL A 36 -4.00 3.80 27.03
C VAL A 36 -3.51 3.71 28.48
N LYS A 37 -2.20 3.59 28.68
CA LYS A 37 -1.59 3.45 30.01
C LYS A 37 -0.73 4.66 30.35
N PHE A 38 -0.83 5.11 31.59
CA PHE A 38 0.08 6.09 32.20
C PHE A 38 0.97 5.38 33.23
N CYS A 39 2.28 5.65 33.20
CA CYS A 39 3.28 5.02 34.08
C CYS A 39 3.03 3.51 34.28
N CYS A 40 2.94 2.77 33.16
CA CYS A 40 2.75 1.32 33.02
C CYS A 40 1.54 0.64 33.72
N CYS A 41 0.92 1.24 34.73
CA CYS A 41 -0.10 0.59 35.57
C CYS A 41 -1.43 1.34 35.65
N PHE A 42 -1.46 2.64 35.34
CA PHE A 42 -2.69 3.42 35.43
C PHE A 42 -3.43 3.40 34.08
N ASN A 43 -4.52 2.65 34.02
CA ASN A 43 -5.40 2.66 32.86
C ASN A 43 -6.06 4.03 32.72
N ARG A 44 -5.94 4.64 31.53
CA ARG A 44 -6.51 5.93 31.17
C ARG A 44 -7.72 5.81 30.25
N GLY A 45 -8.13 4.59 29.90
CA GLY A 45 -9.18 4.23 28.95
C GLY A 45 -8.61 3.50 27.73
N SER A 46 -9.33 3.54 26.62
CA SER A 46 -8.93 2.86 25.37
C SER A 46 -9.01 3.76 24.16
N MET A 47 -8.28 3.41 23.12
CA MET A 47 -8.36 4.04 21.81
C MET A 47 -8.49 2.98 20.74
N SER A 48 -9.39 3.20 19.79
CA SER A 48 -9.61 2.34 18.64
C SER A 48 -9.22 3.07 17.36
N LEU A 49 -8.46 2.40 16.51
CA LEU A 49 -8.00 2.93 15.22
C LEU A 49 -8.48 2.01 14.09
N ALA A 50 -9.26 2.54 13.16
CA ALA A 50 -9.62 1.88 11.92
C ALA A 50 -8.99 2.61 10.74
N THR A 51 -8.58 1.87 9.71
CA THR A 51 -7.96 2.43 8.51
C THR A 51 -8.50 1.77 7.26
N GLY A 52 -8.79 2.55 6.23
CA GLY A 52 -9.18 2.05 4.92
C GLY A 52 -8.46 2.78 3.79
N VAL A 53 -8.35 2.13 2.64
CA VAL A 53 -7.87 2.73 1.40
C VAL A 53 -8.73 2.19 0.25
N SER A 54 -9.14 3.07 -0.66
CA SER A 54 -9.98 2.69 -1.80
C SER A 54 -9.22 1.89 -2.87
N ASP A 55 -7.91 2.07 -2.94
CA ASP A 55 -7.03 1.34 -3.84
C ASP A 55 -5.65 1.12 -3.22
N THR A 56 -5.18 -0.12 -3.23
CA THR A 56 -3.83 -0.51 -2.79
C THR A 56 -2.82 -0.55 -3.93
N ARG A 57 -3.27 -0.45 -5.18
CA ARG A 57 -2.42 -0.47 -6.39
C ARG A 57 -1.96 0.94 -6.73
N ILE A 58 -0.97 1.41 -5.98
CA ILE A 58 -0.51 2.79 -6.10
C ILE A 58 0.90 2.84 -6.68
N GLY A 59 1.06 3.65 -7.73
CA GLY A 59 2.33 3.93 -8.38
C GLY A 59 3.19 4.95 -7.62
N ARG A 60 4.45 5.07 -8.02
CA ARG A 60 5.34 6.08 -7.45
C ARG A 60 4.83 7.50 -7.78
N GLY A 61 4.76 8.35 -6.76
CA GLY A 61 4.30 9.74 -6.91
C GLY A 61 2.78 9.90 -6.95
N GLN A 62 2.01 8.81 -6.86
CA GLN A 62 0.56 8.89 -6.72
C GLN A 62 0.17 9.07 -5.25
N GLU A 63 -0.95 9.78 -5.03
CA GLU A 63 -1.50 10.00 -3.70
C GLU A 63 -2.26 8.77 -3.20
N ILE A 64 -2.16 8.50 -1.89
CA ILE A 64 -2.86 7.41 -1.22
C ILE A 64 -4.06 7.99 -0.47
N PRO A 65 -5.30 7.75 -0.93
CA PRO A 65 -6.49 8.21 -0.22
C PRO A 65 -6.74 7.33 1.02
N LEU A 66 -5.98 7.59 2.08
CA LEU A 66 -6.09 6.86 3.35
C LEU A 66 -7.23 7.44 4.19
N GLN A 67 -8.22 6.61 4.48
CA GLN A 67 -9.29 6.89 5.43
C GLN A 67 -8.84 6.43 6.80
N VAL A 68 -8.91 7.32 7.79
CA VAL A 68 -8.55 7.02 9.18
C VAL A 68 -9.69 7.43 10.09
N ALA A 69 -10.13 6.48 10.93
CA ALA A 69 -11.11 6.73 11.96
C ALA A 69 -10.50 6.42 13.33
N ILE A 70 -10.61 7.36 14.25
CA ILE A 70 -10.09 7.23 15.61
C ILE A 70 -11.24 7.43 16.58
N GLN A 71 -11.47 6.42 17.42
CA GLN A 71 -12.35 6.54 18.57
C GLN A 71 -11.50 6.59 19.83
N ASN A 72 -11.64 7.67 20.59
CA ASN A 72 -10.90 7.89 21.82
C ASN A 72 -11.84 7.82 23.02
N ASP A 73 -11.86 6.66 23.68
CA ASP A 73 -12.58 6.42 24.93
C ASP A 73 -11.62 6.53 26.12
N SER A 74 -10.61 7.40 26.01
CA SER A 74 -9.61 7.65 27.05
C SER A 74 -9.66 9.07 27.58
N SER A 75 -9.11 9.26 28.77
CA SER A 75 -8.96 10.56 29.44
C SER A 75 -7.82 11.42 28.87
N VAL A 76 -7.12 10.94 27.83
CA VAL A 76 -5.95 11.61 27.24
C VAL A 76 -6.30 12.09 25.83
N LYS A 77 -5.82 13.28 25.45
CA LYS A 77 -6.00 13.82 24.10
C LYS A 77 -5.03 13.15 23.12
N VAL A 78 -5.49 12.89 21.89
CA VAL A 78 -4.62 12.46 20.79
C VAL A 78 -3.69 13.62 20.44
N GLY A 79 -2.38 13.39 20.52
CA GLY A 79 -1.38 14.42 20.20
C GLY A 79 -1.01 14.49 18.73
N ARG A 80 -0.88 13.34 18.06
CA ARG A 80 -0.47 13.24 16.66
C ARG A 80 -0.94 11.91 16.08
N VAL A 81 -1.34 11.93 14.81
CA VAL A 81 -1.61 10.74 14.01
C VAL A 81 -0.65 10.75 12.82
N LEU A 82 0.10 9.67 12.66
CA LEU A 82 1.15 9.60 11.65
C LEU A 82 0.98 8.34 10.80
N ALA A 83 0.85 8.54 9.49
CA ALA A 83 0.84 7.46 8.51
C ALA A 83 2.22 7.27 7.90
N ARG A 84 2.64 6.01 7.71
CA ARG A 84 3.89 5.65 7.04
C ARG A 84 3.66 4.57 6.01
N VAL A 85 4.22 4.76 4.82
CA VAL A 85 4.40 3.70 3.83
C VAL A 85 5.76 3.08 4.08
N MET A 86 5.78 1.78 4.37
CA MET A 86 7.01 1.04 4.66
C MET A 86 7.24 -0.01 3.59
N GLU A 87 8.43 -0.01 2.99
CA GLU A 87 8.89 -1.07 2.12
C GLU A 87 9.63 -2.10 2.98
N LYS A 88 9.15 -3.34 2.95
CA LYS A 88 9.83 -4.50 3.52
C LYS A 88 10.30 -5.38 2.38
N SER A 89 11.60 -5.55 2.27
CA SER A 89 12.22 -6.39 1.26
C SER A 89 12.87 -7.59 1.92
N VAL A 90 12.52 -8.79 1.47
CA VAL A 90 13.01 -10.06 2.03
C VAL A 90 13.71 -10.84 0.93
N TRP A 91 14.94 -11.28 1.19
CA TRP A 91 15.76 -12.02 0.24
C TRP A 91 16.18 -13.34 0.86
N CYS A 92 16.00 -14.43 0.11
CA CYS A 92 16.37 -15.78 0.53
C CYS A 92 17.43 -16.34 -0.42
N ALA A 93 18.57 -16.81 0.11
CA ALA A 93 19.64 -17.45 -0.67
C ALA A 93 20.30 -18.58 0.13
N ARG A 94 20.35 -19.79 -0.45
CA ARG A 94 21.00 -20.99 0.13
C ARG A 94 20.67 -21.23 1.61
N GLY A 95 19.39 -21.14 1.97
CA GLY A 95 18.91 -21.35 3.35
C GLY A 95 19.14 -20.18 4.31
N ARG A 96 19.70 -19.05 3.84
CA ARG A 96 19.77 -17.80 4.60
C ARG A 96 18.68 -16.85 4.13
N THR A 97 17.96 -16.28 5.08
CA THR A 97 16.98 -15.24 4.83
C THR A 97 17.50 -13.93 5.43
N ASN A 98 17.46 -12.86 4.65
CA ASN A 98 17.77 -11.52 5.11
C ASN A 98 16.60 -10.59 4.79
N GLN A 99 16.43 -9.54 5.60
CA GLN A 99 15.35 -8.58 5.41
C GLN A 99 15.85 -7.15 5.60
N SER A 100 15.29 -6.23 4.84
CA SER A 100 15.47 -4.79 4.99
C SER A 100 14.09 -4.13 5.08
N VAL A 101 13.98 -3.12 5.95
CA VAL A 101 12.76 -2.34 6.10
C VAL A 101 13.13 -0.86 6.03
N ARG A 102 12.44 -0.10 5.16
CA ARG A 102 12.61 1.35 5.05
C ARG A 102 11.27 2.07 4.93
N THR A 103 11.21 3.31 5.39
CA THR A 103 10.05 4.18 5.17
C THR A 103 10.19 4.90 3.82
N VAL A 104 9.17 4.77 2.98
CA VAL A 104 9.12 5.35 1.63
C VAL A 104 8.42 6.70 1.64
N ALA A 105 7.37 6.84 2.45
CA ALA A 105 6.64 8.09 2.63
C ALA A 105 6.08 8.17 4.06
N SER A 106 5.88 9.38 4.55
CA SER A 106 5.24 9.64 5.84
C SER A 106 4.43 10.94 5.79
N ALA A 107 3.28 10.95 6.44
CA ALA A 107 2.42 12.12 6.54
C ALA A 107 1.81 12.24 7.93
N ASP A 108 1.59 13.48 8.36
CA ASP A 108 0.81 13.81 9.54
C ASP A 108 -0.64 14.02 9.17
N ILE A 109 -1.51 13.23 9.80
CA ILE A 109 -2.95 13.33 9.66
C ILE A 109 -3.40 14.22 10.81
N THR A 110 -3.34 15.53 10.58
CA THR A 110 -3.68 16.54 11.59
C THR A 110 -5.11 16.98 11.42
#